data_AF-A0A154P8P6-F1
#
_entry.id   AF-A0A154P8P6-F1
#
_cell.length_a   1.000
_cell.length_b   1.000
_cell.length_c   1.000
_cell.angle_alpha   90.00
_cell.angle_beta   90.00
_cell.angle_gamma   90.00
#
_symmetry.space_group_name_H-M   'P 1'
#
loop_
_entity.id
_entity.type
_entity.pdbx_description
1 polymer ?
#
loop_
_entity_poly.entity_id
_entity_poly.type
_entity_poly.pdbx_seq_one_letter_code
_entity_poly.pdbx_strand_id
1 'polypeptide(L)'
;MDILSFKSHCIVAFLFRITLVVYSNFHDKSFNVLYTDVDYKVKSDLPFAMFTQAMVMVIYNSVLTSQYFFWYLSLLPLCLPNVRMSIKRSLCLGSIWILSQGLWLLFAYLLEFQGLNTFTYIWLSSLLFFVVNVKVLNDIIIYYKY
;
A
#
# COMPACT_ATOMS: atom_id res chain seq x y z
N MET A 1 36.61 -1.16 29.22
CA MET A 1 35.96 0.08 28.74
C MET A 1 34.54 0.05 29.25
N ASP A 2 34.28 0.69 30.39
CA ASP A 2 32.94 0.70 30.98
C ASP A 2 32.01 1.52 30.08
N ILE A 3 31.25 0.79 29.27
CA ILE A 3 30.23 1.30 28.37
C ILE A 3 29.20 2.04 29.24
N LEU A 4 29.17 3.36 29.07
CA LEU A 4 28.35 4.36 29.78
C LEU A 4 27.10 3.80 30.51
N SER A 5 26.91 4.20 31.77
CA SER A 5 25.72 3.80 32.55
C SER A 5 24.40 4.18 31.85
N PHE A 6 23.32 3.41 32.09
CA PHE A 6 21.98 3.66 31.53
C PHE A 6 21.48 5.10 31.77
N LYS A 7 21.79 5.69 32.94
CA LYS A 7 21.46 7.09 33.24
C LYS A 7 22.14 8.08 32.28
N SER A 8 23.41 7.83 31.92
CA SER A 8 24.15 8.66 30.98
C SER A 8 23.55 8.58 29.58
N HIS A 9 23.09 7.40 29.16
CA HIS A 9 22.37 7.24 27.89
C HIS A 9 21.06 8.05 27.87
N CYS A 10 20.27 8.00 28.95
CA CYS A 10 19.04 8.77 29.07
C CYS A 10 19.30 10.29 29.01
N ILE A 11 20.35 10.77 29.68
CA ILE A 11 20.72 12.20 29.67
C ILE A 11 21.15 12.64 28.28
N VAL A 12 22.03 11.86 27.63
CA VAL A 12 22.48 12.16 26.26
C VAL A 12 21.31 12.17 25.28
N ALA A 13 20.41 11.19 25.36
CA ALA A 13 19.22 11.13 24.50
C ALA A 13 18.27 12.33 24.74
N PHE A 14 18.11 12.76 25.98
CA PHE A 14 17.30 13.92 26.32
C PHE A 14 17.89 15.22 25.77
N LEU A 15 19.19 15.45 25.95
CA LEU A 15 19.90 16.62 25.41
C LEU A 15 19.86 16.64 23.88
N PHE A 16 20.05 15.48 23.25
CA PHE A 16 19.94 15.35 21.80
C PHE A 16 18.54 15.70 21.29
N ARG A 17 17.48 15.24 21.98
CA ARG A 17 16.08 15.61 21.64
C ARG A 17 15.82 17.11 21.77
N ILE A 18 16.26 17.75 22.85
CA ILE A 18 16.09 19.20 23.02
C ILE A 18 16.83 19.97 21.91
N THR A 19 18.04 19.53 21.57
CA THR A 19 18.84 20.14 20.51
C THR A 19 18.13 20.05 19.16
N LEU A 20 17.57 18.89 18.82
CA LEU A 20 16.78 18.70 17.60
C LEU A 20 15.52 19.57 17.56
N VAL A 21 14.81 19.73 18.68
CA VAL A 21 13.61 20.60 18.77
C VAL A 21 13.97 22.07 18.60
N VAL A 22 15.10 22.52 19.15
CA VAL A 22 15.56 23.90 18.94
C VAL A 22 16.03 24.09 17.50
N TYR A 23 16.75 23.11 16.95
CA TYR A 23 17.20 23.14 15.57
C TYR A 23 16.04 23.20 14.58
N SER A 24 14.94 22.46 14.79
CA SER A 24 13.77 22.52 13.90
C SER A 24 13.18 23.94 13.83
N ASN A 25 13.02 24.60 14.98
CA ASN A 25 12.53 25.98 15.05
C ASN A 25 13.47 27.00 14.37
N PHE A 26 14.78 26.77 14.45
CA PHE A 26 15.77 27.61 13.76
C PHE A 26 15.77 27.37 12.25
N HIS A 27 15.63 26.11 11.83
CA HIS A 27 15.58 25.71 10.44
C HIS A 27 14.35 26.31 9.74
N ASP A 28 13.17 26.20 10.36
CA ASP A 28 11.92 26.76 9.83
C ASP A 28 11.97 28.29 9.65
N LYS A 29 12.83 28.99 10.40
CA LYS A 29 13.02 30.45 10.27
C LYS A 29 14.08 30.83 9.23
N SER A 30 15.08 29.98 8.98
CA SER A 30 16.23 30.32 8.14
C SER A 30 16.09 29.84 6.70
N PHE A 31 15.34 28.75 6.48
CA PHE A 31 15.18 28.15 5.15
C PHE A 31 13.79 28.46 4.59
N ASN A 32 13.72 28.78 3.30
CA ASN A 32 12.46 29.00 2.58
C ASN A 32 11.56 27.74 2.50
N VAL A 33 12.10 26.58 2.86
CA VAL A 33 11.40 25.30 2.92
C VAL A 33 11.25 24.98 4.40
N LEU A 34 10.04 25.14 4.96
CA LEU A 34 9.83 24.73 6.35
C LEU A 34 9.97 23.20 6.42
N TYR A 35 10.71 22.72 7.42
CA TYR A 35 10.80 21.29 7.72
C TYR A 35 9.50 20.78 8.35
N THR A 36 8.75 21.67 9.00
CA THR A 36 7.40 21.40 9.52
C THR A 36 6.30 21.58 8.48
N ASP A 37 6.51 22.43 7.47
CA ASP A 37 5.64 22.51 6.29
C ASP A 37 6.26 21.77 5.09
N VAL A 38 6.50 20.47 5.25
CA VAL A 38 6.02 19.54 4.20
C VAL A 38 4.49 19.54 4.28
N ASP A 39 3.90 20.74 4.16
CA ASP A 39 2.50 20.92 4.02
C ASP A 39 2.19 20.30 2.67
N TYR A 40 1.51 19.17 2.78
CA TYR A 40 0.46 18.69 1.91
C TYR A 40 -0.52 19.84 1.55
N LYS A 41 -0.03 20.92 0.92
CA LYS A 41 -0.82 21.92 0.21
C LYS A 41 -1.47 21.33 -1.02
N VAL A 42 -0.99 20.17 -1.45
CA VAL A 42 -1.84 19.25 -2.21
C VAL A 42 -2.81 18.66 -1.20
N LYS A 43 -4.11 18.94 -1.34
CA LYS A 43 -5.18 18.12 -0.75
C LYS A 43 -5.09 16.70 -1.33
N SER A 44 -4.00 16.00 -1.07
CA SER A 44 -3.82 14.61 -1.43
C SER A 44 -4.55 13.83 -0.37
N ASP A 45 -5.65 13.20 -0.76
CA ASP A 45 -6.37 12.27 0.10
C ASP A 45 -5.38 11.17 0.56
N LEU A 46 -4.90 11.29 1.80
CA LEU A 46 -3.88 10.40 2.36
C LEU A 46 -4.35 8.93 2.37
N PRO A 47 -5.60 8.61 2.78
CA PRO A 47 -6.16 7.27 2.60
C PRO A 47 -6.02 6.74 1.17
N PHE A 48 -6.32 7.56 0.16
CA PHE A 48 -6.20 7.16 -1.23
C PHE A 48 -4.74 6.94 -1.68
N ALA A 49 -3.82 7.80 -1.24
CA ALA A 49 -2.40 7.62 -1.49
C ALA A 49 -1.86 6.32 -0.86
N MET A 50 -2.23 6.04 0.39
CA MET A 50 -1.85 4.80 1.07
C MET A 50 -2.47 3.57 0.40
N PHE A 51 -3.73 3.64 -0.01
CA PHE A 51 -4.42 2.57 -0.74
C PHE A 51 -3.72 2.25 -2.06
N THR A 52 -3.46 3.27 -2.88
CA THR A 52 -2.81 3.09 -4.19
C THR A 52 -1.38 2.58 -4.04
N GLN A 53 -0.61 3.10 -3.09
CA GLN A 53 0.74 2.61 -2.78
C GLN A 53 0.71 1.13 -2.33
N ALA A 54 -0.21 0.75 -1.46
CA ALA A 54 -0.37 -0.63 -1.02
C ALA A 54 -0.74 -1.56 -2.19
N MET A 55 -1.70 -1.17 -3.05
CA MET A 55 -2.05 -1.95 -4.24
C MET A 55 -0.86 -2.11 -5.19
N VAL A 56 -0.15 -1.02 -5.52
CA VAL A 56 1.02 -1.08 -6.42
C VAL A 56 2.08 -2.01 -5.85
N MET A 57 2.39 -1.90 -4.56
CA MET A 57 3.39 -2.77 -3.93
C MET A 57 2.99 -4.25 -4.00
N VAL A 58 1.72 -4.60 -3.82
CA VAL A 58 1.24 -5.98 -3.93
C VAL A 58 1.23 -6.48 -5.39
N ILE A 59 0.81 -5.64 -6.34
CA ILE A 59 0.73 -5.98 -7.77
C ILE A 59 2.12 -6.32 -8.35
N TYR A 60 3.14 -5.56 -7.95
CA TYR A 60 4.49 -5.69 -8.50
C TYR A 60 5.42 -6.54 -7.64
N ASN A 61 4.91 -7.17 -6.58
CA ASN A 61 5.72 -8.10 -5.80
C ASN A 61 5.94 -9.40 -6.60
N SER A 62 7.19 -9.88 -6.60
CA SER A 62 7.59 -11.17 -7.18
C SER A 62 6.89 -12.39 -6.56
N VAL A 63 6.48 -12.26 -5.30
CA VAL A 63 5.77 -13.31 -4.56
C VAL A 63 4.41 -12.76 -4.14
N LEU A 64 3.36 -13.55 -4.32
CA LEU A 64 2.00 -13.15 -3.99
C LEU A 64 1.38 -14.15 -3.03
N THR A 65 0.83 -13.65 -1.92
CA THR A 65 0.04 -14.44 -0.97
C THR A 65 -1.30 -13.75 -0.70
N SER A 66 -2.35 -14.53 -0.40
CA SER A 66 -3.67 -13.97 -0.12
C SER A 66 -3.70 -13.01 1.08
N GLN A 67 -2.71 -13.10 1.97
CA GLN A 67 -2.55 -12.19 3.11
C GLN A 67 -2.39 -10.73 2.67
N TYR A 68 -1.71 -10.49 1.54
CA TYR A 68 -1.46 -9.14 1.04
C TYR A 68 -2.73 -8.38 0.66
N PHE A 69 -3.80 -9.09 0.29
CA PHE A 69 -5.05 -8.45 -0.10
C PHE A 69 -5.70 -7.67 1.05
N PHE A 70 -5.48 -8.10 2.30
CA PHE A 70 -5.96 -7.36 3.47
C PHE A 70 -5.39 -5.94 3.57
N TRP A 71 -4.18 -5.71 3.07
CA TRP A 71 -3.50 -4.42 3.19
C TRP A 71 -4.25 -3.31 2.46
N TYR A 72 -4.63 -3.52 1.20
CA TYR A 72 -5.38 -2.51 0.44
C TYR A 72 -6.90 -2.66 0.61
N LEU A 73 -7.44 -3.86 0.87
CA LEU A 73 -8.89 -4.03 1.10
C LEU A 73 -9.35 -3.35 2.38
N SER A 74 -8.51 -3.28 3.42
CA SER A 74 -8.83 -2.54 4.65
C SER A 74 -8.90 -1.02 4.43
N LEU A 75 -8.15 -0.50 3.44
CA LEU A 75 -8.14 0.92 3.07
C LEU A 75 -9.23 1.29 2.05
N LEU A 76 -9.75 0.31 1.31
CA LEU A 76 -10.77 0.53 0.28
C LEU A 76 -12.03 1.25 0.82
N PRO A 77 -12.64 0.86 1.98
CA PRO A 77 -13.82 1.54 2.52
C PRO A 77 -13.63 3.04 2.78
N LEU A 78 -12.41 3.46 3.11
CA LEU A 78 -12.08 4.87 3.32
C LEU A 78 -12.07 5.65 2.00
N CYS A 79 -11.74 4.98 0.90
CA CYS A 79 -11.69 5.58 -0.43
C CYS A 79 -13.05 5.59 -1.14
N LEU A 80 -13.94 4.63 -0.82
CA LEU A 80 -15.23 4.42 -1.50
C LEU A 80 -16.11 5.68 -1.62
N PRO A 81 -16.24 6.57 -0.59
CA PRO A 81 -17.10 7.76 -0.69
C PRO A 81 -16.71 8.72 -1.81
N ASN A 82 -15.42 8.75 -2.18
CA ASN A 82 -14.88 9.65 -3.20
C ASN A 82 -14.80 9.01 -4.60
N VAL A 83 -15.07 7.70 -4.72
CA VAL A 83 -15.06 6.97 -5.99
C VAL A 83 -16.40 7.16 -6.73
N ARG A 84 -16.39 7.88 -7.85
CA ARG A 84 -17.58 8.17 -8.68
C ARG A 84 -17.77 7.16 -9.82
N MET A 85 -17.71 5.88 -9.51
CA MET A 85 -17.92 4.80 -10.47
C MET A 85 -19.36 4.28 -10.43
N SER A 86 -19.93 3.92 -11.59
CA SER A 86 -21.24 3.27 -11.65
C SER A 86 -21.23 1.93 -10.93
N ILE A 87 -22.28 1.64 -10.15
CA ILE A 87 -22.41 0.38 -9.40
C ILE A 87 -22.26 -0.86 -10.28
N LYS A 88 -22.75 -0.83 -11.54
CA LYS A 88 -22.61 -1.93 -12.49
C LYS A 88 -21.15 -2.22 -12.80
N ARG A 89 -20.33 -1.17 -12.95
CA ARG A 89 -18.90 -1.29 -13.21
C ARG A 89 -18.15 -1.75 -11.96
N SER A 90 -18.51 -1.23 -10.78
CA SER A 90 -17.95 -1.70 -9.50
C SER A 90 -18.21 -3.19 -9.27
N LEU A 91 -19.44 -3.65 -9.52
CA LEU A 91 -19.79 -5.07 -9.41
C LEU A 91 -19.04 -5.90 -10.46
N CYS A 92 -18.99 -5.46 -11.71
CA CYS A 92 -18.24 -6.15 -12.77
C CYS A 92 -16.75 -6.31 -12.43
N LEU A 93 -16.10 -5.23 -11.98
CA LEU A 93 -14.70 -5.26 -11.55
C LEU A 93 -14.49 -6.18 -10.34
N GLY A 94 -15.38 -6.10 -9.34
CA GLY A 94 -15.35 -6.97 -8.16
C GLY A 94 -15.49 -8.45 -8.55
N SER A 95 -16.41 -8.78 -9.45
CA SER A 95 -16.60 -10.14 -9.95
C SER A 95 -15.37 -10.65 -10.70
N ILE A 96 -14.80 -9.86 -11.62
CA ILE A 96 -13.60 -10.25 -12.36
C ILE A 96 -12.40 -10.43 -11.43
N TRP A 97 -12.26 -9.55 -10.42
CA TRP A 97 -11.22 -9.65 -9.41
C TRP A 97 -11.33 -10.95 -8.59
N ILE A 98 -12.53 -11.26 -8.06
CA ILE A 98 -12.78 -12.51 -7.33
C ILE A 98 -12.54 -13.74 -8.21
N LEU A 99 -13.02 -13.73 -9.46
CA LEU A 99 -12.87 -14.87 -10.38
C LEU A 99 -11.40 -15.12 -10.75
N SER A 100 -10.65 -14.06 -11.06
CA SER A 100 -9.22 -14.20 -11.38
C SER A 100 -8.41 -14.70 -10.18
N GLN A 101 -8.71 -14.21 -8.98
CA GLN A 101 -8.11 -14.71 -7.74
C GLN A 101 -8.45 -16.19 -7.50
N GLY A 102 -9.72 -16.57 -7.69
CA GLY A 102 -10.19 -17.93 -7.52
C GLY A 102 -9.55 -18.91 -8.49
N LEU A 103 -9.38 -18.53 -9.76
CA LEU A 103 -8.67 -19.33 -10.77
C LEU A 103 -7.21 -19.53 -10.40
N TRP A 104 -6.54 -18.47 -9.97
CA TRP A 104 -5.14 -18.55 -9.51
C TRP A 104 -5.00 -19.49 -8.31
N LEU A 105 -5.87 -19.36 -7.30
CA LEU A 105 -5.90 -20.23 -6.12
C LEU A 105 -6.23 -21.68 -6.46
N LEU A 106 -7.15 -21.91 -7.40
CA LEU A 106 -7.54 -23.26 -7.82
C LEU A 106 -6.34 -24.02 -8.39
N PHE A 107 -5.60 -23.42 -9.32
CA PHE A 107 -4.44 -24.08 -9.90
C PHE A 107 -3.29 -24.23 -8.89
N ALA A 108 -3.07 -23.24 -8.03
CA ALA A 108 -2.12 -23.36 -6.94
C ALA A 108 -2.47 -24.53 -5.99
N TYR A 109 -3.75 -24.69 -5.66
CA TYR A 109 -4.23 -25.82 -4.85
C TYR A 109 -4.02 -27.17 -5.54
N LEU A 110 -4.34 -27.28 -6.83
CA LEU A 110 -4.16 -28.52 -7.59
C LEU A 110 -2.68 -28.89 -7.72
N LEU A 111 -1.78 -27.91 -7.84
CA LEU A 111 -0.35 -28.15 -7.84
C LEU A 111 0.14 -28.61 -6.46
N GLU A 112 -0.15 -27.84 -5.41
CA GLU A 112 0.45 -28.02 -4.08
C GLU A 112 -0.13 -29.23 -3.34
N PHE A 113 -1.46 -29.39 -3.36
CA PHE A 113 -2.14 -30.41 -2.54
C PHE A 113 -2.53 -31.67 -3.33
N GLN A 114 -2.84 -31.55 -4.62
CA GLN A 114 -3.21 -32.70 -5.46
C GLN A 114 -2.02 -33.24 -6.28
N GLY A 115 -0.88 -32.54 -6.29
CA GLY A 115 0.33 -32.96 -7.00
C GLY A 115 0.18 -32.99 -8.54
N LEU A 116 -0.84 -32.32 -9.09
CA LEU A 116 -1.07 -32.28 -10.53
C LEU A 116 -0.16 -31.24 -11.18
N ASN A 117 0.45 -31.58 -12.32
CA ASN A 117 1.31 -30.66 -13.06
C ASN A 117 0.49 -29.53 -13.73
N THR A 118 0.28 -28.44 -12.99
CA THR A 118 -0.48 -27.27 -13.44
C THR A 118 0.39 -26.00 -13.56
N PHE A 119 1.71 -26.13 -13.67
CA PHE A 119 2.65 -25.00 -13.73
C PHE A 119 2.26 -23.96 -14.80
N THR A 120 1.93 -24.40 -16.02
CA THR A 120 1.51 -23.51 -17.11
C THR A 120 0.21 -22.77 -16.79
N TYR A 121 -0.74 -23.44 -16.14
CA TYR A 121 -2.02 -22.84 -15.76
C TYR A 121 -1.87 -21.83 -14.63
N ILE A 122 -1.00 -22.10 -13.64
CA ILE A 122 -0.64 -21.14 -12.60
C ILE A 122 0.04 -19.92 -13.23
N TRP A 123 0.97 -20.12 -14.16
CA TRP A 123 1.62 -19.03 -14.85
C TRP A 123 0.62 -18.14 -15.63
N LEU A 124 -0.26 -18.75 -16.44
CA LEU A 124 -1.29 -18.01 -17.18
C LEU A 124 -2.29 -17.29 -16.25
N SER A 125 -2.76 -17.97 -15.21
CA SER A 125 -3.68 -17.37 -14.23
C SER A 125 -3.02 -16.25 -13.42
N SER A 126 -1.72 -16.32 -13.16
CA SER A 126 -0.97 -15.24 -12.51
C SER A 126 -0.88 -14.00 -13.40
N LEU A 127 -0.64 -14.18 -14.71
CA LEU A 127 -0.68 -13.06 -15.67
C LEU A 127 -2.06 -12.43 -15.77
N LEU A 128 -3.12 -13.25 -15.82
CA LEU A 128 -4.49 -12.77 -15.80
C LEU A 128 -4.78 -11.98 -14.52
N PHE A 129 -4.41 -12.52 -13.37
CA PHE A 129 -4.60 -11.88 -12.07
C PHE A 129 -3.85 -10.53 -12.00
N PHE A 130 -2.62 -10.47 -12.50
CA PHE A 130 -1.85 -9.23 -12.61
C PHE A 130 -2.59 -8.17 -13.44
N VAL A 131 -3.02 -8.51 -14.65
CA VAL A 131 -3.74 -7.58 -15.55
C VAL A 131 -5.04 -7.09 -14.91
N VAL A 132 -5.79 -7.99 -14.24
CA VAL A 132 -7.02 -7.61 -13.54
C VAL A 132 -6.74 -6.63 -12.41
N ASN A 133 -5.73 -6.86 -11.57
CA ASN A 133 -5.41 -5.93 -10.49
C ASN A 133 -4.96 -4.56 -11.02
N VAL A 134 -4.14 -4.51 -12.07
CA VAL A 134 -3.76 -3.25 -12.74
C VAL A 134 -4.99 -2.52 -13.27
N LYS A 135 -5.93 -3.26 -13.89
CA LYS A 135 -7.18 -2.67 -14.42
C LYS A 135 -8.07 -2.12 -13.30
N VAL A 136 -8.22 -2.84 -12.19
CA VAL A 136 -8.97 -2.40 -11.02
C VAL A 136 -8.37 -1.11 -10.46
N LEU A 137 -7.05 -1.09 -10.23
CA LEU A 137 -6.35 0.09 -9.71
C LEU A 137 -6.53 1.31 -10.64
N ASN A 138 -6.32 1.11 -11.95
CA ASN A 138 -6.46 2.18 -12.94
C ASN A 138 -7.87 2.77 -12.98
N ASP A 139 -8.91 1.92 -12.93
CA ASP A 139 -10.29 2.40 -12.89
C ASP A 139 -10.59 3.17 -11.61
N ILE A 140 -10.12 2.70 -10.46
CA ILE A 140 -10.29 3.42 -9.20
C ILE A 140 -9.64 4.80 -9.31
N ILE A 141 -8.42 4.91 -9.84
CA ILE A 141 -7.72 6.19 -10.03
C ILE A 141 -8.49 7.14 -10.96
N ILE A 142 -8.95 6.65 -12.11
CA ILE A 142 -9.66 7.49 -13.10
C ILE A 142 -10.98 8.04 -12.55
N TYR A 143 -11.71 7.22 -11.79
CA TYR A 143 -13.01 7.61 -11.23
C TYR A 143 -12.92 8.22 -9.82
N TYR A 144 -11.71 8.42 -9.29
CA TYR A 144 -11.51 9.05 -8.00
C TYR A 144 -11.68 10.57 -8.11
N LYS A 145 -12.51 11.16 -7.25
CA LYS A 145 -12.64 12.62 -7.15
C LYS A 145 -11.69 13.15 -6.07
N TYR A 146 -10.73 13.98 -6.49
CA TYR A 146 -9.88 14.79 -5.61
C TYR A 146 -10.64 15.98 -5.00
#